data_AF-A0A2E7Z031-F1
#
_entry.id   AF-A0A2E7Z031-F1
#
_cell.length_a   1.000
_cell.length_b   1.000
_cell.length_c   1.000
_cell.angle_alpha   90.00
_cell.angle_beta   90.00
_cell.angle_gamma   90.00
#
_symmetry.space_group_name_H-M   'P 1'
#
loop_
_entity.id
_entity.type
_entity.pdbx_description
1 polymer ?
#
loop_
_entity_poly.entity_id
_entity_poly.type
_entity_poly.pdbx_seq_one_letter_code
_entity_poly.pdbx_strand_id
1 'polypeptide(L)' 'MITLPILQTSQEGDLILDLFMGSGTTGRVANSLNRRFVGYDVRAF' A
#
# COMPACT_ATOMS: atom_id res chain seq x y z
N MET A 1 -4.48 -10.91 -0.21
CA MET A 1 -5.87 -10.42 -0.15
C MET A 1 -5.99 -8.90 -0.31
N ILE A 2 -4.92 -8.14 -0.57
CA ILE A 2 -4.95 -6.66 -0.65
C ILE A 2 -4.88 -6.09 -2.08
N THR A 3 -4.64 -6.95 -3.08
CA THR A 3 -4.50 -6.53 -4.49
C THR A 3 -5.81 -5.98 -5.06
N LEU A 4 -6.95 -6.62 -4.75
CA LEU A 4 -8.26 -6.22 -5.28
C LEU A 4 -8.67 -4.80 -4.84
N PRO A 5 -8.60 -4.44 -3.53
CA PRO A 5 -8.86 -3.07 -3.11
C PRO A 5 -8.02 -2.03 -3.86
N ILE A 6 -6.71 -2.25 -4.01
CA ILE A 6 -5.81 -1.31 -4.70
C ILE A 6 -6.21 -1.15 -6.16
N LEU A 7 -6.54 -2.24 -6.87
CA LEU A 7 -6.93 -2.18 -8.28
C LEU A 7 -8.31 -1.54 -8.51
N GLN A 8 -9.25 -1.70 -7.57
CA GLN A 8 -10.59 -1.16 -7.69
C GLN A 8 -10.66 0.34 -7.36
N THR A 9 -9.71 0.86 -6.57
CA THR A 9 -9.77 2.24 -6.06
C THR A 9 -8.60 3.13 -6.50
N SER A 10 -7.64 2.60 -7.27
CA SER A 10 -6.48 3.36 -7.73
C SER A 10 -5.98 2.96 -9.12
N GLN A 11 -5.34 3.91 -9.80
CA GLN A 11 -4.67 3.73 -11.07
C GLN A 11 -3.14 3.71 -10.90
N GLU A 12 -2.42 3.39 -11.97
CA GLU A 12 -0.96 3.45 -11.96
C GLU A 12 -0.48 4.89 -11.64
N GLY A 13 0.56 5.01 -10.82
CA GLY A 13 1.10 6.29 -10.35
C GLY A 13 0.37 6.92 -9.15
N ASP A 14 -0.83 6.43 -8.80
CA ASP A 14 -1.57 6.93 -7.64
C ASP A 14 -0.84 6.64 -6.33
N LEU A 15 -1.12 7.47 -5.32
CA LEU A 15 -0.56 7.32 -3.98
C LEU A 15 -1.49 6.50 -3.10
N ILE A 16 -0.96 5.41 -2.54
CA ILE A 16 -1.61 4.59 -1.53
C ILE A 16 -1.07 4.96 -0.15
N LEU A 17 -1.98 5.28 0.78
CA LEU A 17 -1.69 5.57 2.17
C LEU A 17 -2.16 4.41 3.06
N ASP A 18 -1.27 3.88 3.90
CA ASP A 18 -1.62 2.89 4.92
C ASP A 18 -1.07 3.31 6.30
N LEU A 19 -1.97 3.72 7.20
CA LEU A 19 -1.62 4.20 8.54
C LEU A 19 -1.42 3.09 9.57
N PHE A 20 -1.68 1.84 9.19
CA PHE A 20 -1.54 0.65 10.03
C PHE A 20 -0.71 -0.40 9.28
N MET A 21 0.42 0.05 8.71
CA MET A 21 1.11 -0.72 7.68
C MET A 21 1.68 -2.05 8.19
N GLY A 22 1.95 -2.18 9.50
CA GLY A 22 2.46 -3.39 10.13
C GLY A 22 3.65 -3.97 9.40
N SER A 23 3.48 -5.19 8.87
CA SER A 23 4.50 -5.92 8.11
C SER A 23 4.80 -5.36 6.71
N GLY A 24 4.17 -4.26 6.31
CA GLY A 24 4.39 -3.57 5.03
C GLY A 24 3.84 -4.28 3.81
N THR A 25 2.85 -5.18 3.98
CA THR A 25 2.28 -5.95 2.88
C THR A 25 1.60 -5.05 1.84
N THR A 26 0.89 -4.02 2.29
CA THR A 26 0.23 -3.01 1.43
C THR A 26 1.24 -2.30 0.51
N GLY A 27 2.37 -1.87 1.06
CA GLY A 27 3.41 -1.21 0.27
C GLY A 27 4.05 -2.09 -0.77
N ARG A 28 4.35 -3.36 -0.44
CA ARG A 28 4.91 -4.31 -1.41
C ARG A 28 3.98 -4.52 -2.60
N VAL A 29 2.69 -4.71 -2.36
CA VAL A 29 1.70 -4.91 -3.43
C VAL A 29 1.46 -3.62 -4.21
N ALA A 30 1.33 -2.47 -3.54
CA ALA A 30 1.17 -1.18 -4.21
C ALA A 30 2.33 -0.89 -5.18
N ASN A 31 3.58 -1.06 -4.72
CA ASN A 31 4.77 -0.89 -5.57
C ASN A 31 4.79 -1.88 -6.74
N SER A 32 4.43 -3.16 -6.51
CA SER A 32 4.37 -4.17 -7.58
C SER A 32 3.33 -3.86 -8.66
N LEU A 33 2.31 -3.07 -8.31
CA LEU A 33 1.29 -2.57 -9.21
C LEU A 33 1.66 -1.19 -9.78
N ASN A 34 2.90 -0.69 -9.65
CA ASN A 34 3.28 0.66 -10.11
C ASN A 34 2.50 1.80 -9.43
N ARG A 35 2.12 1.66 -8.16
CA ARG A 35 1.57 2.74 -7.32
C ARG A 35 2.65 3.28 -6.39
N ARG A 36 2.55 4.55 -6.02
CA ARG A 36 3.37 5.15 -4.97
C ARG A 36 2.79 4.75 -3.61
N PHE A 37 3.63 4.59 -2.60
CA PHE A 37 3.18 4.14 -1.28
C PHE A 37 3.77 5.00 -0.16
N VAL A 38 2.93 5.38 0.80
CA VAL A 38 3.32 5.95 2.09
C VAL A 38 2.66 5.12 3.18
N GLY A 39 3.49 4.56 4.06
CA GLY A 39 3.03 3.76 5.18
C GLY A 39 3.49 4.35 6.50
N TYR A 40 2.65 4.25 7.53
CA TYR A 40 2.99 4.60 8.89
C TYR A 40 2.56 3.47 9.83
N ASP A 41 3.33 3.24 10.89
CA ASP A 41 2.94 2.41 12.01
C ASP A 41 3.58 2.98 13.29
N VAL A 42 2.86 2.88 14.40
CA VAL A 42 3.31 3.37 15.71
C VAL A 42 4.37 2.46 16.33
N ARG A 43 4.55 1.25 15.81
CA ARG A 43 5.59 0.31 16.24
C ARG A 43 6.45 -0.09 15.05
N ALA A 44 7.76 0.10 15.20
CA ALA A 44 8.74 -0.58 14.35
C ALA A 44 8.81 -2.05 14.81
N PHE A 45 8.57 -2.98 13.88
CA PHE A 45 8.84 -4.40 14.09
C PHE A 45 10.34 -4.69 14.01
#